data_AF-A0A954NTC5-F1
#
_entry.id   AF-A0A954NTC5-F1
#
_cell.length_a   1.000
_cell.length_b   1.000
_cell.length_c   1.000
_cell.angle_alpha   90.00
_cell.angle_beta   90.00
_cell.angle_gamma   90.00
#
_symmetry.space_group_name_H-M   'P 1'
#
loop_
_entity.id
_entity.type
_entity.pdbx_description
1 polymer ?
#
loop_
_entity_poly.entity_id
_entity_poly.type
_entity_poly.pdbx_seq_one_letter_code
_entity_poly.pdbx_strand_id
1 'polypeptide(L)'
;MVTKLPKERDFDPYGGGLDEQWAWKNFGGLTLDEAYEKFVSAPELYQENFMFMGERAFAFYYPVIDRFLRETIDLPVDERGDRQSWILPHCIRGQFIPANRRYVSALKQPVIDLCEFMLQHIQCFADDWDDPTEIENNWRHLQEHVRQYK
;
A
#
# COMPACT_ATOMS: atom_id res chain seq x y z
N MET A 1 15.80 2.77 5.64
CA MET A 1 15.05 2.58 4.38
C MET A 1 15.88 1.77 3.41
N VAL A 2 15.26 0.94 2.56
CA VAL A 2 15.93 0.17 1.51
C VAL A 2 16.26 1.12 0.36
N THR A 3 17.53 1.22 -0.04
CA THR A 3 18.00 2.24 -1.01
C THR A 3 18.35 1.66 -2.39
N LYS A 4 18.27 0.33 -2.55
CA LYS A 4 18.54 -0.34 -3.82
C LYS A 4 17.25 -0.89 -4.38
N LEU A 5 17.07 -0.71 -5.69
CA LEU A 5 15.95 -1.29 -6.44
C LEU A 5 15.78 -2.77 -6.11
N PRO A 6 14.57 -3.22 -5.74
CA PRO A 6 14.28 -4.62 -5.55
C PRO A 6 14.53 -5.42 -6.83
N LYS A 7 15.03 -6.63 -6.69
CA LYS A 7 15.19 -7.59 -7.80
C LYS A 7 14.01 -8.56 -7.82
N GLU A 8 13.89 -9.37 -8.87
CA GLU A 8 12.82 -10.38 -9.00
C GLU A 8 12.65 -11.26 -7.74
N ARG A 9 13.75 -11.78 -7.20
CA ARG A 9 13.74 -12.56 -5.94
C ARG A 9 13.25 -11.80 -4.70
N ASP A 10 13.24 -10.48 -4.75
CA ASP A 10 12.76 -9.63 -3.65
C ASP A 10 11.21 -9.50 -3.71
N PHE A 11 10.60 -9.85 -4.86
CA PHE A 11 9.15 -9.99 -5.05
C PHE A 11 8.70 -11.44 -4.83
N ASP A 12 9.39 -12.41 -5.42
CA ASP A 12 9.10 -13.86 -5.29
C ASP A 12 10.30 -14.60 -4.68
N PRO A 13 10.47 -14.57 -3.34
CA PRO A 13 11.66 -15.14 -2.70
C PRO A 13 11.72 -16.67 -2.74
N TYR A 14 10.58 -17.34 -2.91
CA TYR A 14 10.48 -18.80 -2.92
C TYR A 14 10.27 -19.39 -4.31
N GLY A 15 9.88 -18.57 -5.29
CA GLY A 15 9.61 -18.98 -6.65
C GLY A 15 8.22 -19.62 -6.81
N GLY A 16 7.56 -19.30 -7.92
CA GLY A 16 6.35 -19.99 -8.38
C GLY A 16 5.02 -19.33 -7.99
N GLY A 17 5.08 -18.18 -7.32
CA GLY A 17 3.90 -17.38 -7.02
C GLY A 17 3.44 -16.58 -8.25
N LEU A 18 2.22 -16.83 -8.73
CA LEU A 18 1.71 -16.12 -9.91
C LEU A 18 1.48 -14.63 -9.61
N ASP A 19 0.99 -14.31 -8.42
CA ASP A 19 0.69 -12.94 -8.01
C ASP A 19 1.98 -12.14 -7.77
N GLU A 20 2.99 -12.78 -7.17
CA GLU A 20 4.33 -12.24 -6.98
C GLU A 20 5.02 -11.95 -8.33
N GLN A 21 4.87 -12.85 -9.30
CA GLN A 21 5.38 -12.65 -10.66
C GLN A 21 4.66 -11.50 -11.39
N TRP A 22 3.36 -11.34 -11.18
CA TRP A 22 2.61 -10.18 -11.69
C TRP A 22 3.08 -8.88 -11.04
N ALA A 23 3.31 -8.87 -9.73
CA ALA A 23 3.88 -7.73 -9.03
C ALA A 23 5.28 -7.37 -9.57
N TRP A 24 6.13 -8.37 -9.84
CA TRP A 24 7.43 -8.14 -10.49
C TRP A 24 7.28 -7.58 -11.91
N LYS A 25 6.38 -8.11 -12.74
CA LYS A 25 6.15 -7.57 -14.10
C LYS A 25 5.68 -6.12 -14.09
N ASN A 26 4.89 -5.74 -13.08
CA ASN A 26 4.33 -4.39 -12.99
C ASN A 26 5.32 -3.39 -12.37
N PHE A 27 6.02 -3.75 -11.29
CA PHE A 27 6.83 -2.81 -10.52
C PHE A 27 8.33 -3.08 -10.57
N GLY A 28 8.74 -4.25 -11.03
CA GLY A 28 10.13 -4.69 -11.04
C GLY A 28 11.07 -3.74 -11.76
N GLY A 29 12.08 -3.25 -11.05
CA GLY A 29 13.10 -2.35 -11.60
C GLY A 29 12.66 -0.88 -11.71
N LEU A 30 11.40 -0.55 -11.40
CA LEU A 30 10.94 0.84 -11.37
C LEU A 30 11.50 1.57 -10.15
N THR A 31 11.88 2.83 -10.35
CA THR A 31 12.11 3.79 -9.26
C THR A 31 10.79 4.09 -8.52
N LEU A 32 10.88 4.77 -7.37
CA LEU A 32 9.68 5.18 -6.63
C LEU A 32 8.80 6.13 -7.44
N ASP A 33 9.38 7.02 -8.23
CA ASP A 33 8.62 7.95 -9.07
C ASP A 33 7.94 7.22 -10.24
N GLU A 34 8.65 6.33 -10.95
CA GLU A 34 8.05 5.53 -12.02
C GLU A 34 6.95 4.58 -11.50
N ALA A 35 7.17 3.99 -10.32
CA ALA A 35 6.15 3.17 -9.66
C ALA A 35 4.94 3.99 -9.22
N TYR A 36 5.15 5.23 -8.78
CA TYR A 36 4.08 6.16 -8.45
C TYR A 36 3.25 6.53 -9.67
N GLU A 37 3.89 6.96 -10.76
CA GLU A 37 3.21 7.28 -12.03
C GLU A 37 2.41 6.08 -12.54
N LYS A 38 2.99 4.88 -12.48
CA LYS A 38 2.30 3.66 -12.85
C LYS A 38 1.08 3.41 -11.96
N PHE A 39 1.23 3.51 -10.64
CA PHE A 39 0.13 3.27 -9.71
C PHE A 39 -1.02 4.25 -9.92
N VAL A 40 -0.71 5.55 -10.06
CA VAL A 40 -1.72 6.61 -10.34
C VAL A 40 -2.47 6.36 -11.64
N SER A 41 -1.85 5.74 -12.64
CA SER A 41 -2.50 5.52 -13.95
C SER A 41 -3.69 4.56 -13.92
N ALA A 42 -3.71 3.61 -12.98
CA ALA A 42 -4.80 2.65 -12.78
C ALA A 42 -4.68 1.95 -11.40
N PRO A 43 -4.98 2.65 -10.29
CA PRO A 43 -4.80 2.12 -8.93
C PRO A 43 -5.50 0.78 -8.70
N GLU A 44 -6.70 0.61 -9.24
CA GLU A 44 -7.54 -0.59 -9.16
C GLU A 44 -6.88 -1.82 -9.79
N LEU A 45 -6.02 -1.63 -10.80
CA LEU A 45 -5.29 -2.72 -11.46
C LEU A 45 -4.03 -3.14 -10.70
N TYR A 46 -3.51 -2.28 -9.82
CA TYR A 46 -2.17 -2.43 -9.25
C TYR A 46 -2.15 -2.58 -7.73
N GLN A 47 -3.24 -2.26 -7.03
CA GLN A 47 -3.33 -2.31 -5.57
C GLN A 47 -2.95 -3.66 -4.96
N GLU A 48 -3.39 -4.77 -5.57
CA GLU A 48 -3.11 -6.11 -5.05
C GLU A 48 -1.66 -6.51 -5.23
N ASN A 49 -0.92 -5.88 -6.15
CA ASN A 49 0.51 -6.13 -6.26
C ASN A 49 1.26 -5.77 -4.97
N PHE A 50 0.77 -4.80 -4.18
CA PHE A 50 1.30 -4.49 -2.86
C PHE A 50 0.95 -5.54 -1.80
N MET A 51 -0.19 -6.23 -1.95
CA MET A 51 -0.56 -7.34 -1.07
C MET A 51 0.36 -8.55 -1.29
N PHE A 52 0.72 -8.83 -2.54
CA PHE A 52 1.43 -10.07 -2.90
C PHE A 52 2.94 -9.91 -3.03
N MET A 53 3.47 -8.71 -3.27
CA MET A 53 4.92 -8.54 -3.39
C MET A 53 5.67 -8.99 -2.12
N GLY A 54 6.84 -9.61 -2.29
CA GLY A 54 7.70 -10.01 -1.19
C GLY A 54 8.09 -8.85 -0.27
N GLU A 55 8.35 -9.15 1.01
CA GLU A 55 8.53 -8.15 2.07
C GLU A 55 9.56 -7.05 1.76
N ARG A 56 10.61 -7.39 1.02
CA ARG A 56 11.67 -6.45 0.66
C ARG A 56 11.23 -5.50 -0.45
N ALA A 57 10.50 -6.00 -1.44
CA ALA A 57 9.88 -5.18 -2.46
C ALA A 57 8.80 -4.29 -1.85
N PHE A 58 7.94 -4.84 -0.98
CA PHE A 58 6.95 -4.05 -0.25
C PHE A 58 7.58 -2.92 0.56
N ALA A 59 8.61 -3.22 1.34
CA ALA A 59 9.30 -2.19 2.13
C ALA A 59 9.93 -1.08 1.28
N PHE A 60 10.27 -1.37 0.02
CA PHE A 60 10.78 -0.38 -0.92
C PHE A 60 9.64 0.44 -1.55
N TYR A 61 8.56 -0.20 -2.01
CA TYR A 61 7.48 0.46 -2.75
C TYR A 61 6.35 1.02 -1.87
N TYR A 62 6.28 0.69 -0.58
CA TYR A 62 5.29 1.24 0.36
C TYR A 62 5.12 2.78 0.29
N PRO A 63 6.19 3.59 0.12
CA PRO A 63 6.05 5.04 -0.05
C PRO A 63 5.15 5.46 -1.21
N VAL A 64 4.94 4.61 -2.23
CA VAL A 64 3.99 4.87 -3.32
C VAL A 64 2.56 4.97 -2.79
N ILE A 65 2.14 4.04 -1.91
CA ILE A 65 0.80 4.07 -1.30
C ILE A 65 0.66 5.28 -0.39
N ASP A 66 1.66 5.52 0.47
CA ASP A 66 1.64 6.65 1.41
C ASP A 66 1.55 7.99 0.67
N ARG A 67 2.36 8.18 -0.38
CA ARG A 67 2.31 9.37 -1.24
C ARG A 67 0.96 9.52 -1.94
N PHE A 68 0.45 8.45 -2.54
CA PHE A 68 -0.82 8.47 -3.29
C PHE A 68 -2.00 8.92 -2.43
N LEU A 69 -2.10 8.40 -1.22
CA LEU A 69 -3.17 8.79 -0.30
C LEU A 69 -2.94 10.19 0.23
N ARG A 70 -1.71 10.58 0.58
CA ARG A 70 -1.42 11.92 1.10
C ARG A 70 -1.64 13.02 0.07
N GLU A 71 -1.28 12.83 -1.19
CA GLU A 71 -1.50 13.83 -2.24
C GLU A 71 -3.00 14.01 -2.57
N THR A 72 -3.87 13.08 -2.18
CA THR A 72 -5.31 13.15 -2.47
C THR A 72 -5.97 14.41 -1.90
N ILE A 73 -5.58 14.84 -0.69
CA ILE A 73 -6.23 15.99 -0.04
C ILE A 73 -5.95 17.32 -0.75
N ASP A 74 -4.85 17.38 -1.50
CA ASP A 74 -4.43 18.54 -2.28
C ASP A 74 -5.11 18.60 -3.66
N LEU A 75 -5.78 17.52 -4.07
CA LEU A 75 -6.51 17.47 -5.33
C LEU A 75 -7.91 18.13 -5.24
N PRO A 76 -8.38 18.74 -6.33
CA PRO A 76 -9.78 19.13 -6.50
C PRO A 76 -10.72 17.96 -6.21
N VAL A 77 -11.88 18.23 -5.58
CA VAL A 77 -12.82 17.18 -5.13
C VAL A 77 -13.26 16.27 -6.29
N ASP A 78 -13.48 16.84 -7.46
CA ASP A 78 -13.87 16.14 -8.69
C ASP A 78 -12.74 15.29 -9.30
N GLU A 79 -11.49 15.52 -8.90
CA GLU A 79 -10.30 14.75 -9.33
C GLU A 79 -9.89 13.69 -8.30
N ARG A 80 -10.52 13.64 -7.12
CA ARG A 80 -10.18 12.65 -6.09
C ARG A 80 -10.52 11.24 -6.56
N GLY A 81 -11.73 10.98 -7.05
CA GLY A 81 -12.15 9.65 -7.50
C GLY A 81 -11.97 8.54 -6.44
N ASP A 82 -12.10 7.28 -6.84
CA ASP A 82 -11.84 6.13 -5.97
C ASP A 82 -10.32 5.94 -5.78
N ARG A 83 -9.84 6.36 -4.60
CA ARG A 83 -8.44 6.22 -4.18
C ARG A 83 -8.13 4.83 -3.61
N GLN A 84 -8.95 3.84 -3.92
CA GLN A 84 -8.81 2.47 -3.43
C GLN A 84 -8.70 2.43 -1.90
N SER A 85 -9.32 3.40 -1.24
CA SER A 85 -9.17 3.67 0.19
C SER A 85 -9.77 2.54 1.03
N TRP A 86 -10.72 1.79 0.47
CA TRP A 86 -11.37 0.64 1.08
C TRP A 86 -10.49 -0.63 1.10
N ILE A 87 -9.65 -0.84 0.07
CA ILE A 87 -8.90 -2.08 -0.17
C ILE A 87 -7.41 -1.98 0.20
N LEU A 88 -6.78 -0.83 -0.01
CA LEU A 88 -5.39 -0.57 0.38
C LEU A 88 -5.07 -0.94 1.85
N PRO A 89 -5.94 -0.71 2.86
CA PRO A 89 -5.65 -1.17 4.21
C PRO A 89 -5.55 -2.70 4.32
N HIS A 90 -6.31 -3.47 3.51
CA HIS A 90 -6.18 -4.93 3.46
C HIS A 90 -4.89 -5.35 2.77
N CYS A 91 -4.50 -4.69 1.68
CA CYS A 91 -3.22 -4.94 1.00
C CYS A 91 -2.03 -4.72 1.93
N ILE A 92 -2.01 -3.60 2.67
CA ILE A 92 -0.97 -3.31 3.66
C ILE A 92 -1.01 -4.35 4.78
N ARG A 93 -2.20 -4.69 5.31
CA ARG A 93 -2.32 -5.68 6.40
C ARG A 93 -1.76 -7.04 6.00
N GLY A 94 -1.96 -7.46 4.75
CA GLY A 94 -1.43 -8.71 4.20
C GLY A 94 0.10 -8.84 4.31
N GLN A 95 0.80 -7.71 4.39
CA GLN A 95 2.26 -7.67 4.53
C GLN A 95 2.74 -7.75 5.98
N PHE A 96 1.89 -7.45 6.96
CA PHE A 96 2.22 -7.54 8.40
C PHE A 96 1.95 -8.95 8.93
N ILE A 97 2.55 -9.96 8.31
CA ILE A 97 2.49 -11.37 8.74
C ILE A 97 3.83 -11.82 9.34
N PRO A 98 3.86 -12.90 10.16
CA PRO A 98 5.11 -13.35 10.79
C PRO A 98 6.25 -13.66 9.82
N ALA A 99 5.95 -14.07 8.59
CA ALA A 99 6.95 -14.37 7.56
C ALA A 99 7.69 -13.13 7.04
N ASN A 100 7.09 -11.93 7.14
CA ASN A 100 7.57 -10.69 6.51
C ASN A 100 8.27 -9.73 7.51
N ARG A 101 8.73 -10.25 8.64
CA ARG A 101 9.24 -9.43 9.76
C ARG A 101 10.53 -8.68 9.45
N ARG A 102 11.34 -9.15 8.49
CA ARG A 102 12.71 -8.64 8.33
C ARG A 102 12.72 -7.22 7.79
N TYR A 103 11.83 -6.92 6.84
CA TYR A 103 11.77 -5.61 6.21
C TYR A 103 10.52 -4.82 6.61
N VAL A 104 9.37 -5.48 6.82
CA VAL A 104 8.09 -4.80 7.10
C VAL A 104 8.04 -4.21 8.51
N SER A 105 8.77 -4.75 9.48
CA SER A 105 8.85 -4.18 10.84
C SER A 105 9.30 -2.72 10.86
N ALA A 106 10.14 -2.31 9.90
CA ALA A 106 10.60 -0.92 9.78
C ALA A 106 9.49 0.04 9.30
N LEU A 107 8.41 -0.50 8.70
CA LEU A 107 7.26 0.27 8.24
C LEU A 107 6.17 0.44 9.31
N LYS A 108 6.35 -0.13 10.51
CA LYS A 108 5.33 -0.08 11.58
C LYS A 108 4.87 1.35 11.88
N GLN A 109 5.82 2.27 12.14
CA GLN A 109 5.46 3.66 12.44
C GLN A 109 4.91 4.40 11.20
N PRO A 110 5.55 4.35 10.02
CA PRO A 110 4.97 4.94 8.80
C PRO A 110 3.53 4.50 8.51
N VAL A 111 3.21 3.22 8.69
CA VAL A 111 1.86 2.71 8.48
C VAL A 111 0.88 3.20 9.54
N ILE A 112 1.29 3.33 10.80
CA ILE A 112 0.47 3.95 11.84
C ILE A 112 0.20 5.42 11.49
N ASP A 113 1.21 6.16 11.07
CA ASP A 113 1.09 7.57 10.69
C ASP A 113 0.17 7.76 9.47
N LEU A 114 0.20 6.82 8.51
CA LEU A 114 -0.75 6.80 7.40
C LEU A 114 -2.17 6.47 7.87
N CYS A 115 -2.35 5.51 8.78
CA CYS A 115 -3.68 5.22 9.34
C CYS A 115 -4.25 6.44 10.06
N GLU A 116 -3.44 7.15 10.86
CA GLU A 116 -3.88 8.37 11.55
C GLU A 116 -4.26 9.47 10.57
N PHE A 117 -3.49 9.66 9.51
CA PHE A 117 -3.83 10.56 8.42
C PHE A 117 -5.17 10.19 7.77
N MET A 118 -5.36 8.92 7.39
CA MET A 118 -6.61 8.46 6.76
C MET A 118 -7.82 8.68 7.67
N LEU A 119 -7.70 8.39 8.96
CA LEU A 119 -8.79 8.58 9.92
C LEU A 119 -9.11 10.07 10.17
N GLN A 120 -8.12 10.96 10.08
CA GLN A 120 -8.33 12.41 10.20
C GLN A 120 -8.97 13.02 8.94
N HIS A 121 -8.77 12.39 7.79
CA HIS A 121 -9.15 12.93 6.48
C HIS A 121 -10.18 12.07 5.73
N ILE A 122 -10.85 11.13 6.39
CA ILE A 122 -11.69 10.09 5.76
C ILE A 122 -12.72 10.64 4.77
N GLN A 123 -13.27 11.83 5.03
CA GLN A 123 -14.22 12.54 4.17
C GLN A 123 -13.66 12.94 2.80
N CYS A 124 -12.34 12.87 2.62
CA CYS A 124 -11.68 13.12 1.34
C CYS A 124 -11.53 11.84 0.49
N PHE A 125 -11.89 10.68 1.03
CA PHE A 125 -11.60 9.37 0.44
C PHE A 125 -12.83 8.47 0.27
N ALA A 126 -14.00 8.93 0.69
CA ALA A 126 -15.27 8.29 0.40
C ALA A 126 -15.90 8.98 -0.81
N ASP A 127 -16.25 8.22 -1.84
CA ASP A 127 -17.08 8.71 -2.93
C ASP A 127 -18.58 8.58 -2.60
N ASP A 128 -19.45 8.93 -3.54
CA ASP A 128 -20.91 8.87 -3.36
C ASP A 128 -21.45 7.43 -3.18
N TRP A 129 -20.65 6.42 -3.51
CA TRP A 129 -21.00 4.99 -3.46
C TRP A 129 -20.37 4.27 -2.26
N ASP A 130 -19.34 4.86 -1.66
CA ASP A 130 -18.67 4.33 -0.50
C ASP A 130 -19.46 4.56 0.80
N ASP A 131 -19.38 3.59 1.73
CA ASP A 131 -19.71 3.83 3.13
C ASP A 131 -18.45 4.31 3.86
N PRO A 132 -18.35 5.59 4.27
CA PRO A 132 -17.20 6.10 5.01
C PRO A 132 -16.92 5.29 6.28
N THR A 133 -17.94 4.68 6.88
CA THR A 133 -17.84 3.83 8.06
C THR A 133 -17.06 2.55 7.76
N GLU A 134 -17.26 1.95 6.60
CA GLU A 134 -16.54 0.74 6.18
C GLU A 134 -15.06 1.06 5.94
N ILE A 135 -14.78 2.15 5.23
CA ILE A 135 -13.41 2.62 5.01
C ILE A 135 -12.74 2.89 6.37
N GLU A 136 -13.39 3.64 7.25
CA GLU A 136 -12.88 3.94 8.60
C GLU A 136 -12.55 2.65 9.38
N ASN A 137 -13.47 1.68 9.39
CA ASN A 137 -13.28 0.40 10.08
C ASN A 137 -12.07 -0.38 9.53
N ASN A 138 -11.88 -0.39 8.21
CA ASN A 138 -10.75 -1.07 7.58
C ASN A 138 -9.40 -0.44 8.01
N TRP A 139 -9.32 0.89 8.06
CA TRP A 139 -8.12 1.60 8.54
C TRP A 139 -7.87 1.43 10.04
N ARG A 140 -8.92 1.41 10.88
CA ARG A 140 -8.78 1.10 12.31
C ARG A 140 -8.25 -0.31 12.53
N HIS A 141 -8.79 -1.29 11.80
CA HIS A 141 -8.34 -2.67 11.89
C HIS A 141 -6.88 -2.81 11.45
N LEU A 142 -6.46 -2.15 10.36
CA LEU A 142 -5.04 -2.11 9.99
C LEU A 142 -4.17 -1.53 11.11
N GLN A 143 -4.58 -0.39 11.69
CA GLN A 143 -3.82 0.27 12.76
C GLN A 143 -3.65 -0.64 13.98
N GLU A 144 -4.72 -1.31 14.41
CA GLU A 144 -4.69 -2.26 15.54
C GLU A 144 -3.78 -3.45 15.25
N HIS A 145 -3.89 -4.04 14.05
CA HIS A 145 -3.06 -5.16 13.61
C HIS A 145 -1.58 -4.80 13.63
N VAL A 146 -1.22 -3.65 13.06
CA VAL A 146 0.17 -3.15 12.99
C VAL A 146 0.72 -2.83 14.39
N ARG A 147 -0.10 -2.27 15.29
CA ARG A 147 0.30 -2.02 16.69
C ARG A 147 0.66 -3.31 17.42
N GLN A 148 -0.07 -4.39 17.17
CA GLN A 148 0.17 -5.71 17.78
C GLN A 148 1.29 -6.50 17.09
N TYR A 149 1.69 -6.12 15.88
CA TYR A 149 2.80 -6.74 15.16
C TYR A 149 4.11 -6.62 15.95
N LYS A 150 4.75 -7.77 16.21
CA LYS A 150 5.99 -7.91 16.99
C LYS A 150 7.13 -8.36 16.11
#